data_AF-A0A482RHU4-F1
#
_entry.id   AF-A0A482RHU4-F1
#
_cell.length_a   1.000
_cell.length_b   1.000
_cell.length_c   1.000
_cell.angle_alpha   90.00
_cell.angle_beta   90.00
_cell.angle_gamma   90.00
#
_symmetry.space_group_name_H-M   'P 1'
#
loop_
_entity.id
_entity.type
_entity.pdbx_description
1 polymer ?
#
loop_
_entity_poly.entity_id
_entity_poly.type
_entity_poly.pdbx_seq_one_letter_code
_entity_poly.pdbx_strand_id
1 'polypeptide(L)'
;GLNGPQVIEQEAGIDEYDARDRPFIWSLTGGEQRFASGLADGFAADDVTAIRDQVGAWLERGVPAQHRSSQYAHGLATTLQESDLPYLHECLATPSAPITHAGLFPNAEQLSRFAALLPADTPFATLIEKFVLASHLDGPYFMCRDTTIKMVAQLLQPFNLTLTQRAALCLAPVNLRTLPVRQFFLTYLEDYTSGVPVRLRLQLPINDPSYLIRDLEALEAKVHALDVYMWLGQRLGVFSFPDLEEAATKRITAAQMLEEALTVMSDETKTTWERNLAAKKERYAAEGARKRARLLAAERGETLPPEDAAAATAASTPSDALRSMIGRATLSSSSSSSSGSRNNSDAMAAVSSLA
;
A
#
# COMPACT_ATOMS: atom_id res chain seq x y z
N GLY A 1 17.24 -11.47 -6.00
CA GLY A 1 16.93 -12.59 -6.90
C GLY A 1 16.30 -12.02 -8.15
N LEU A 2 15.29 -12.67 -8.72
CA LEU A 2 14.30 -11.96 -9.56
C LEU A 2 13.43 -11.10 -8.64
N ASN A 3 12.78 -11.77 -7.68
CA ASN A 3 12.10 -11.13 -6.55
C ASN A 3 13.09 -10.94 -5.37
N GLY A 4 12.74 -10.06 -4.44
CA GLY A 4 13.36 -9.95 -3.12
C GLY A 4 12.77 -10.99 -2.15
N PRO A 5 13.50 -11.45 -1.12
CA PRO A 5 13.01 -12.46 -0.17
C PRO A 5 11.63 -12.15 0.42
N GLN A 6 11.39 -10.90 0.81
CA GLN A 6 10.12 -10.44 1.37
C GLN A 6 8.94 -10.52 0.38
N VAL A 7 9.21 -10.35 -0.93
CA VAL A 7 8.18 -10.46 -1.97
C VAL A 7 7.80 -11.94 -2.18
N ILE A 8 8.75 -12.86 -1.99
CA ILE A 8 8.46 -14.29 -2.02
C ILE A 8 7.73 -14.69 -0.71
N GLU A 9 8.15 -14.19 0.46
CA GLU A 9 7.43 -14.37 1.74
C GLU A 9 5.98 -13.83 1.69
N GLN A 10 5.72 -12.77 0.91
CA GLN A 10 4.38 -12.19 0.77
C GLN A 10 3.48 -12.99 -0.18
N GLU A 11 3.96 -13.29 -1.40
CA GLU A 11 3.12 -13.87 -2.46
C GLU A 11 2.99 -15.39 -2.36
N ALA A 12 4.01 -16.08 -1.85
CA ALA A 12 3.94 -17.50 -1.55
C ALA A 12 3.50 -17.73 -0.10
N GLY A 13 4.09 -16.99 0.84
CA GLY A 13 3.95 -17.17 2.30
C GLY A 13 5.30 -17.45 2.98
N ILE A 14 5.29 -17.64 4.30
CA ILE A 14 6.51 -17.73 5.13
C ILE A 14 7.29 -19.05 5.04
N ASP A 15 6.62 -20.17 4.79
CA ASP A 15 7.24 -21.51 4.87
C ASP A 15 8.09 -21.90 3.62
N GLU A 16 8.03 -21.11 2.52
CA GLU A 16 8.90 -21.19 1.30
C GLU A 16 10.25 -20.54 1.58
N TYR A 17 10.13 -19.28 2.01
CA TYR A 17 11.07 -18.23 1.73
C TYR A 17 11.08 -17.26 2.89
N ASP A 18 11.37 -17.84 4.05
CA ASP A 18 11.73 -17.18 5.27
C ASP A 18 12.69 -16.00 4.95
N ALA A 19 12.17 -14.77 4.94
CA ALA A 19 12.94 -13.61 4.50
C ALA A 19 13.99 -13.17 5.55
N ARG A 20 14.03 -13.84 6.73
CA ARG A 20 14.97 -13.59 7.83
C ARG A 20 16.03 -14.68 7.96
N ASP A 21 15.82 -15.87 7.39
CA ASP A 21 16.84 -16.93 7.23
C ASP A 21 17.88 -16.54 6.17
N ARG A 22 18.78 -15.63 6.57
CA ARG A 22 19.91 -15.20 5.74
C ARG A 22 20.81 -16.37 5.31
N PRO A 23 21.14 -17.37 6.16
CA PRO A 23 21.83 -18.58 5.71
C PRO A 23 21.14 -19.29 4.53
N PHE A 24 19.83 -19.56 4.59
CA PHE A 24 19.07 -20.15 3.50
C PHE A 24 19.11 -19.27 2.25
N ILE A 25 18.78 -17.98 2.38
CA ILE A 25 18.78 -17.00 1.27
C ILE A 25 20.14 -16.94 0.58
N TRP A 26 21.25 -16.96 1.33
CA TRP A 26 22.60 -16.92 0.76
C TRP A 26 23.04 -18.28 0.19
N SER A 27 22.66 -19.40 0.80
CA SER A 27 22.91 -20.75 0.25
C SER A 27 22.16 -21.03 -1.05
N LEU A 28 21.06 -20.33 -1.31
CA LEU A 28 20.27 -20.46 -2.54
C LEU A 28 20.59 -19.36 -3.57
N THR A 29 20.87 -18.13 -3.12
CA THR A 29 20.92 -16.96 -4.01
C THR A 29 22.14 -16.05 -3.85
N GLY A 30 23.01 -16.29 -2.86
CA GLY A 30 24.19 -15.49 -2.55
C GLY A 30 25.33 -15.64 -3.57
N GLY A 31 26.31 -14.73 -3.51
CA GLY A 31 27.38 -14.63 -4.52
C GLY A 31 28.16 -15.93 -4.75
N GLU A 32 28.52 -16.63 -3.68
CA GLU A 32 29.22 -17.93 -3.75
C GLU A 32 28.38 -19.00 -4.47
N GLN A 33 27.12 -19.19 -4.05
CA GLN A 33 26.21 -20.13 -4.71
C GLN A 33 25.96 -19.74 -6.17
N ARG A 34 25.80 -18.45 -6.47
CA ARG A 34 25.62 -17.95 -7.86
C ARG A 34 26.84 -18.26 -8.72
N PHE A 35 28.05 -18.13 -8.19
CA PHE A 35 29.26 -18.51 -8.91
C PHE A 35 29.39 -20.03 -9.08
N ALA A 36 29.19 -20.80 -8.01
CA ALA A 36 29.26 -22.27 -8.02
C ALA A 36 28.21 -22.92 -8.95
N SER A 37 27.02 -22.33 -9.06
CA SER A 37 25.97 -22.75 -10.01
C SER A 37 26.14 -22.19 -11.43
N GLY A 38 27.23 -21.47 -11.71
CA GLY A 38 27.48 -20.84 -13.02
C GLY A 38 26.55 -19.69 -13.37
N LEU A 39 25.75 -19.20 -12.40
CA LEU A 39 24.81 -18.07 -12.52
C LEU A 39 25.47 -16.68 -12.36
N ALA A 40 26.77 -16.63 -12.03
CA ALA A 40 27.63 -15.45 -12.07
C ALA A 40 28.97 -15.79 -12.75
N ASP A 41 29.55 -14.85 -13.50
CA ASP A 41 30.78 -15.04 -14.29
C ASP A 41 32.09 -14.83 -13.52
N GLY A 42 31.99 -14.40 -12.26
CA GLY A 42 33.13 -14.17 -11.37
C GLY A 42 32.67 -13.98 -9.92
N PHE A 43 33.59 -14.22 -8.99
CA PHE A 43 33.41 -14.04 -7.57
C PHE A 43 34.65 -13.36 -7.01
N ALA A 44 34.50 -12.12 -6.53
CA ALA A 44 35.58 -11.30 -6.00
C ALA A 44 35.40 -11.12 -4.49
N ALA A 45 36.49 -10.82 -3.79
CA ALA A 45 36.43 -10.32 -2.43
C ALA A 45 35.79 -8.91 -2.40
N ASP A 46 35.30 -8.50 -1.23
CA ASP A 46 34.82 -7.13 -0.97
C ASP A 46 36.00 -6.17 -0.81
N ASP A 47 36.74 -5.97 -1.91
CA ASP A 47 37.88 -5.07 -2.04
C ASP A 47 37.81 -4.33 -3.39
N VAL A 48 38.05 -3.02 -3.33
CA VAL A 48 38.03 -2.12 -4.48
C VAL A 48 39.08 -2.52 -5.53
N THR A 49 40.23 -3.05 -5.11
CA THR A 49 41.30 -3.48 -6.03
C THR A 49 40.88 -4.73 -6.80
N ALA A 50 40.44 -5.78 -6.09
CA ALA A 50 39.94 -7.03 -6.65
C ALA A 50 38.76 -6.80 -7.62
N ILE A 51 37.80 -5.95 -7.24
CA ILE A 51 36.65 -5.61 -8.09
C ILE A 51 37.09 -4.85 -9.35
N ARG A 52 37.96 -3.84 -9.21
CA ARG A 52 38.48 -3.06 -10.35
C ARG A 52 39.21 -3.95 -11.35
N ASP A 53 40.11 -4.81 -10.87
CA ASP A 53 40.97 -5.62 -11.74
C ASP A 53 40.17 -6.74 -12.43
N GLN A 54 39.17 -7.30 -11.75
CA GLN A 54 38.20 -8.23 -12.35
C GLN A 54 37.35 -7.59 -13.45
N VAL A 55 36.90 -6.34 -13.25
CA VAL A 55 36.16 -5.56 -14.27
C VAL A 55 37.06 -5.18 -15.44
N GLY A 56 38.30 -4.76 -15.20
CA GLY A 56 39.28 -4.47 -16.25
C GLY A 56 39.53 -5.67 -17.16
N ALA A 57 39.76 -6.85 -16.59
CA ALA A 57 39.96 -8.09 -17.33
C ALA A 57 38.73 -8.53 -18.16
N TRP A 58 37.51 -8.12 -17.79
CA TRP A 58 36.31 -8.33 -18.62
C TRP A 58 36.20 -7.31 -19.75
N LEU A 59 36.56 -6.05 -19.53
CA LEU A 59 36.58 -5.02 -20.58
C LEU A 59 37.62 -5.35 -21.66
N GLU A 60 38.80 -5.84 -21.28
CA GLU A 60 39.85 -6.30 -22.22
C GLU A 60 39.43 -7.53 -23.03
N ARG A 61 38.60 -8.42 -22.48
CA ARG A 61 38.02 -9.58 -23.20
C ARG A 61 36.93 -9.18 -24.19
N GLY A 62 36.35 -7.99 -24.05
CA GLY A 62 35.28 -7.50 -24.91
C GLY A 62 33.94 -8.22 -24.72
N VAL A 63 33.03 -8.04 -25.68
CA VAL A 63 31.66 -8.57 -25.61
C VAL A 63 31.66 -10.09 -25.88
N PRO A 64 31.04 -10.92 -25.02
CA PRO A 64 30.95 -12.36 -25.25
C PRO A 64 30.05 -12.68 -26.44
N ALA A 65 30.39 -13.73 -27.19
CA ALA A 65 29.68 -14.13 -28.42
C ALA A 65 28.19 -14.51 -28.21
N GLN A 66 27.79 -14.79 -26.97
CA GLN A 66 26.40 -14.88 -26.52
C GLN A 66 26.28 -14.26 -25.13
N HIS A 67 25.19 -13.52 -24.88
CA HIS A 67 24.92 -12.95 -23.56
C HIS A 67 24.27 -13.97 -22.62
N ARG A 68 24.58 -13.88 -21.32
CA ARG A 68 23.95 -14.65 -20.24
C ARG A 68 22.42 -14.56 -20.22
N SER A 69 21.87 -13.39 -20.54
CA SER A 69 20.42 -13.16 -20.69
C SER A 69 19.78 -13.91 -21.87
N SER A 70 20.58 -14.47 -22.78
CA SER A 70 20.14 -15.31 -23.89
C SER A 70 20.26 -16.83 -23.60
N GLN A 71 20.64 -17.22 -22.37
CA GLN A 71 20.81 -18.62 -21.95
C GLN A 71 19.55 -19.15 -21.22
N TYR A 72 18.38 -18.94 -21.82
CA TYR A 72 17.05 -19.22 -21.24
C TYR A 72 16.67 -20.72 -21.12
N ALA A 73 17.61 -21.65 -21.30
CA ALA A 73 17.36 -23.09 -21.26
C ALA A 73 17.17 -23.67 -19.84
N HIS A 74 17.56 -22.94 -18.78
CA HIS A 74 17.73 -23.49 -17.42
C HIS A 74 17.16 -22.56 -16.32
N GLY A 75 15.93 -22.09 -16.49
CA GLY A 75 15.17 -21.44 -15.40
C GLY A 75 14.61 -22.48 -14.41
N LEU A 76 14.43 -22.08 -13.14
CA LEU A 76 13.86 -22.91 -12.07
C LEU A 76 12.72 -22.15 -11.35
N ALA A 77 11.71 -22.90 -10.88
CA ALA A 77 10.59 -22.42 -10.07
C ALA A 77 10.14 -23.53 -9.09
N THR A 78 9.55 -23.16 -7.95
CA THR A 78 9.12 -24.05 -6.86
C THR A 78 7.97 -23.39 -6.07
N THR A 79 7.46 -24.07 -5.02
CA THR A 79 6.41 -23.55 -4.13
C THR A 79 6.66 -23.82 -2.64
N LEU A 80 6.14 -22.89 -1.84
CA LEU A 80 6.07 -22.85 -0.38
C LEU A 80 6.00 -24.17 0.35
N GLN A 81 4.86 -24.83 0.28
CA GLN A 81 4.71 -26.15 0.83
C GLN A 81 4.91 -27.12 -0.31
N GLU A 82 5.55 -28.26 -0.04
CA GLU A 82 5.69 -29.36 -0.99
C GLU A 82 4.30 -29.85 -1.50
N SER A 83 3.23 -29.58 -0.75
CA SER A 83 1.83 -29.81 -1.16
C SER A 83 1.37 -29.00 -2.36
N ASP A 84 1.99 -27.85 -2.61
CA ASP A 84 1.52 -26.87 -3.60
C ASP A 84 2.27 -27.05 -4.93
N LEU A 85 3.39 -27.77 -4.92
CA LEU A 85 4.25 -28.02 -6.08
C LEU A 85 3.53 -28.78 -7.21
N PRO A 86 2.67 -29.79 -6.93
CA PRO A 86 1.83 -30.40 -7.96
C PRO A 86 0.90 -29.39 -8.66
N TYR A 87 0.35 -28.42 -7.91
CA TYR A 87 -0.53 -27.39 -8.45
C TYR A 87 0.22 -26.35 -9.28
N LEU A 88 1.44 -25.97 -8.88
CA LEU A 88 2.32 -25.15 -9.74
C LEU A 88 2.66 -25.88 -11.05
N HIS A 89 2.97 -27.18 -10.99
CA HIS A 89 3.21 -27.97 -12.19
C HIS A 89 1.97 -28.05 -13.10
N GLU A 90 0.77 -28.22 -12.54
CA GLU A 90 -0.50 -28.16 -13.29
C GLU A 90 -0.71 -26.78 -13.94
N CYS A 91 -0.50 -25.70 -13.19
CA CYS A 91 -0.61 -24.33 -13.70
C CYS A 91 0.38 -24.04 -14.84
N LEU A 92 1.64 -24.45 -14.70
CA LEU A 92 2.68 -24.22 -15.71
C LEU A 92 2.53 -25.12 -16.95
N ALA A 93 1.93 -26.30 -16.80
CA ALA A 93 1.61 -27.19 -17.93
C ALA A 93 0.33 -26.79 -18.67
N THR A 94 -0.55 -26.00 -18.03
CA THR A 94 -1.82 -25.55 -18.61
C THR A 94 -1.56 -24.46 -19.67
N PRO A 95 -1.95 -24.66 -20.94
CA PRO A 95 -1.76 -23.65 -21.97
C PRO A 95 -2.68 -22.45 -21.74
N SER A 96 -2.11 -21.24 -21.75
CA SER A 96 -2.88 -19.99 -21.62
C SER A 96 -3.94 -19.88 -22.71
N ALA A 97 -5.20 -19.74 -22.30
CA ALA A 97 -6.30 -19.52 -23.24
C ALA A 97 -6.10 -18.20 -24.01
N PRO A 98 -6.39 -18.16 -25.33
CA PRO A 98 -6.23 -16.95 -26.12
C PRO A 98 -7.21 -15.86 -25.65
N ILE A 99 -6.75 -14.60 -25.61
CA ILE A 99 -7.60 -13.45 -25.30
C ILE A 99 -8.57 -13.24 -26.47
N THR A 100 -9.84 -13.57 -26.26
CA THR A 100 -10.86 -13.58 -27.33
C THR A 100 -11.62 -12.26 -27.49
N HIS A 101 -11.55 -11.35 -26.51
CA HIS A 101 -12.31 -10.09 -26.50
C HIS A 101 -11.51 -8.93 -25.93
N ALA A 102 -11.79 -7.71 -26.40
CA ALA A 102 -11.22 -6.46 -25.88
C ALA A 102 -12.26 -5.61 -25.13
N GLY A 103 -11.84 -5.00 -24.03
CA GLY A 103 -12.67 -4.11 -23.23
C GLY A 103 -12.72 -2.68 -23.80
N LEU A 104 -13.92 -2.11 -23.87
CA LEU A 104 -14.16 -0.71 -24.27
C LEU A 104 -14.77 0.07 -23.10
N PHE A 105 -14.53 1.38 -23.07
CA PHE A 105 -15.15 2.29 -22.09
C PHE A 105 -15.51 3.62 -22.79
N PRO A 106 -16.67 4.25 -22.48
CA PRO A 106 -17.11 5.45 -23.18
C PRO A 106 -16.21 6.66 -22.89
N ASN A 107 -15.90 7.43 -23.94
CA ASN A 107 -15.14 8.66 -23.81
C ASN A 107 -16.04 9.87 -23.44
N ALA A 108 -15.42 10.97 -23.03
CA ALA A 108 -16.14 12.16 -22.56
C ALA A 108 -17.04 12.80 -23.63
N GLU A 109 -16.70 12.69 -24.92
CA GLU A 109 -17.53 13.22 -26.02
C GLU A 109 -18.79 12.35 -26.23
N GLN A 110 -18.63 11.02 -26.24
CA GLN A 110 -19.74 10.07 -26.31
C GLN A 110 -20.72 10.26 -25.15
N LEU A 111 -20.20 10.38 -23.92
CA LEU A 111 -21.01 10.67 -22.74
C LEU A 111 -21.69 12.04 -22.84
N SER A 112 -21.03 13.08 -23.39
CA SER A 112 -21.63 14.40 -23.58
C SER A 112 -22.76 14.40 -24.61
N ARG A 113 -22.57 13.73 -25.74
CA ARG A 113 -23.60 13.56 -26.78
C ARG A 113 -24.80 12.78 -26.26
N PHE A 114 -24.57 11.75 -25.44
CA PHE A 114 -25.64 10.94 -24.85
C PHE A 114 -26.37 11.66 -23.70
N ALA A 115 -25.68 12.49 -22.91
CA ALA A 115 -26.30 13.30 -21.86
C ALA A 115 -27.33 14.29 -22.40
N ALA A 116 -27.14 14.82 -23.62
CA ALA A 116 -28.10 15.68 -24.30
C ALA A 116 -29.42 14.98 -24.69
N LEU A 117 -29.51 13.65 -24.56
CA LEU A 117 -30.72 12.84 -24.80
C LEU A 117 -31.48 12.53 -23.49
N LEU A 118 -31.01 12.99 -22.34
CA LEU A 118 -31.53 12.66 -21.01
C LEU A 118 -31.96 13.93 -20.25
N PRO A 119 -32.79 13.78 -19.18
CA PRO A 119 -33.09 14.88 -18.27
C PRO A 119 -31.81 15.53 -17.71
N ALA A 120 -31.78 16.87 -17.66
CA ALA A 120 -30.58 17.65 -17.33
C ALA A 120 -30.07 17.45 -15.88
N ASP A 121 -30.90 16.89 -15.00
CA ASP A 121 -30.60 16.51 -13.62
C ASP A 121 -30.03 15.08 -13.48
N THR A 122 -29.89 14.32 -14.58
CA THR A 122 -29.41 12.92 -14.55
C THR A 122 -28.03 12.81 -13.90
N PRO A 123 -27.87 12.06 -12.79
CA PRO A 123 -26.58 11.86 -12.14
C PRO A 123 -25.53 11.22 -13.04
N PHE A 124 -24.26 11.56 -12.87
CA PHE A 124 -23.19 11.11 -13.77
C PHE A 124 -22.97 9.58 -13.74
N ALA A 125 -23.15 8.94 -12.58
CA ALA A 125 -23.15 7.48 -12.48
C ALA A 125 -24.30 6.85 -13.30
N THR A 126 -25.50 7.42 -13.21
CA THR A 126 -26.69 6.97 -13.96
C THR A 126 -26.57 7.24 -15.46
N LEU A 127 -25.87 8.30 -15.86
CA LEU A 127 -25.51 8.55 -17.26
C LEU A 127 -24.64 7.41 -17.82
N ILE A 128 -23.58 7.02 -17.11
CA ILE A 128 -22.70 5.90 -17.51
C ILE A 128 -23.51 4.60 -17.57
N GLU A 129 -24.32 4.29 -16.56
CA GLU A 129 -25.16 3.08 -16.56
C GLU A 129 -26.11 3.03 -17.75
N LYS A 130 -26.82 4.12 -18.04
CA LYS A 130 -27.70 4.22 -19.22
C LYS A 130 -26.92 4.11 -20.53
N PHE A 131 -25.72 4.68 -20.62
CA PHE A 131 -24.86 4.56 -21.80
C PHE A 131 -24.46 3.10 -22.03
N VAL A 132 -23.97 2.42 -20.98
CA VAL A 132 -23.55 1.00 -21.03
C VAL A 132 -24.73 0.09 -21.41
N LEU A 133 -25.95 0.39 -20.93
CA LEU A 133 -27.17 -0.36 -21.26
C LEU A 133 -27.69 -0.11 -22.69
N ALA A 134 -27.47 1.09 -23.24
CA ALA A 134 -27.88 1.47 -24.59
C ALA A 134 -26.79 1.19 -25.67
N SER A 135 -25.61 0.72 -25.26
CA SER A 135 -24.49 0.47 -26.16
C SER A 135 -24.62 -0.88 -26.86
N HIS A 136 -24.69 -0.85 -28.18
CA HIS A 136 -24.46 -2.02 -29.03
C HIS A 136 -22.97 -2.07 -29.42
N LEU A 137 -22.37 -3.25 -29.35
CA LEU A 137 -20.98 -3.51 -29.72
C LEU A 137 -20.95 -4.67 -30.72
N ASP A 138 -20.25 -4.46 -31.85
CA ASP A 138 -20.03 -5.50 -32.86
C ASP A 138 -18.75 -6.29 -32.56
N GLY A 139 -18.74 -7.58 -32.90
CA GLY A 139 -17.52 -8.40 -32.88
C GLY A 139 -16.95 -8.68 -31.47
N PRO A 140 -15.63 -8.87 -31.32
CA PRO A 140 -14.99 -9.35 -30.10
C PRO A 140 -14.76 -8.24 -29.06
N TYR A 141 -15.81 -7.51 -28.70
CA TYR A 141 -15.73 -6.39 -27.75
C TYR A 141 -16.78 -6.46 -26.64
N PHE A 142 -16.41 -6.00 -25.45
CA PHE A 142 -17.33 -5.85 -24.31
C PHE A 142 -17.19 -4.47 -23.66
N MET A 143 -18.27 -3.98 -23.05
CA MET A 143 -18.23 -2.72 -22.31
C MET A 143 -17.75 -2.96 -20.87
N CYS A 144 -16.66 -2.30 -20.48
CA CYS A 144 -16.03 -2.45 -19.17
C CYS A 144 -16.97 -2.02 -18.03
N ARG A 145 -17.13 -2.90 -17.03
CA ARG A 145 -17.97 -2.69 -15.84
C ARG A 145 -17.11 -2.46 -14.60
N ASP A 146 -16.50 -1.29 -14.51
CA ASP A 146 -15.66 -0.93 -13.36
C ASP A 146 -16.50 -0.38 -12.19
N THR A 147 -16.40 -1.05 -11.04
CA THR A 147 -17.13 -0.69 -9.81
C THR A 147 -16.50 0.51 -9.08
N THR A 148 -15.20 0.74 -9.27
CA THR A 148 -14.46 1.91 -8.76
C THR A 148 -14.91 3.16 -9.51
N ILE A 149 -14.98 3.12 -10.85
CA ILE A 149 -15.52 4.21 -11.68
C ILE A 149 -16.93 4.60 -11.23
N LYS A 150 -17.82 3.61 -11.01
CA LYS A 150 -19.17 3.88 -10.49
C LYS A 150 -19.15 4.54 -9.11
N MET A 151 -18.31 4.06 -8.19
CA MET A 151 -18.14 4.65 -6.86
C MET A 151 -17.62 6.09 -6.94
N VAL A 152 -16.61 6.36 -7.78
CA VAL A 152 -16.06 7.72 -7.99
C VAL A 152 -17.14 8.62 -8.59
N ALA A 153 -17.86 8.17 -9.62
CA ALA A 153 -18.95 8.92 -10.24
C ALA A 153 -20.06 9.31 -9.25
N GLN A 154 -20.34 8.46 -8.25
CA GLN A 154 -21.25 8.77 -7.15
C GLN A 154 -20.65 9.77 -6.14
N LEU A 155 -19.39 9.59 -5.74
CA LEU A 155 -18.68 10.51 -4.83
C LEU A 155 -18.50 11.92 -5.42
N LEU A 156 -18.38 12.03 -6.74
CA LEU A 156 -18.28 13.32 -7.45
C LEU A 156 -19.63 14.06 -7.57
N GLN A 157 -20.76 13.41 -7.31
CA GLN A 157 -22.10 13.98 -7.56
C GLN A 157 -22.36 15.35 -6.87
N PRO A 158 -21.94 15.61 -5.61
CA PRO A 158 -22.20 16.90 -4.94
C PRO A 158 -21.41 18.09 -5.52
N PHE A 159 -20.28 17.84 -6.17
CA PHE A 159 -19.37 18.88 -6.63
C PHE A 159 -19.84 19.49 -7.97
N ASN A 160 -19.67 20.81 -8.14
CA ASN A 160 -20.06 21.50 -9.39
C ASN A 160 -19.02 21.29 -10.51
N LEU A 161 -19.02 20.10 -11.10
CA LEU A 161 -18.08 19.67 -12.13
C LEU A 161 -18.78 19.48 -13.49
N THR A 162 -18.11 19.91 -14.57
CA THR A 162 -18.51 19.59 -15.95
C THR A 162 -18.39 18.09 -16.22
N LEU A 163 -19.13 17.61 -17.22
CA LEU A 163 -19.11 16.21 -17.62
C LEU A 163 -17.69 15.73 -18.01
N THR A 164 -16.92 16.55 -18.73
CA THR A 164 -15.52 16.26 -19.07
C THR A 164 -14.63 16.12 -17.83
N GLN A 165 -14.76 17.01 -16.84
CA GLN A 165 -14.04 16.89 -15.57
C GLN A 165 -14.45 15.62 -14.81
N ARG A 166 -15.75 15.28 -14.75
CA ARG A 166 -16.23 14.05 -14.09
C ARG A 166 -15.69 12.79 -14.77
N ALA A 167 -15.70 12.75 -16.11
CA ALA A 167 -15.14 11.65 -16.88
C ALA A 167 -13.63 11.49 -16.66
N ALA A 168 -12.88 12.59 -16.63
CA ALA A 168 -11.45 12.56 -16.32
C ALA A 168 -11.19 12.08 -14.87
N LEU A 169 -11.91 12.65 -13.88
CA LEU A 169 -11.73 12.32 -12.46
C LEU A 169 -12.09 10.88 -12.10
N CYS A 170 -13.00 10.23 -12.86
CA CYS A 170 -13.25 8.79 -12.71
C CYS A 170 -12.09 7.91 -13.18
N LEU A 171 -11.14 8.46 -13.94
CA LEU A 171 -9.90 7.82 -14.37
C LEU A 171 -8.67 8.34 -13.58
N ALA A 172 -8.89 9.03 -12.46
CA ALA A 172 -7.81 9.47 -11.57
C ALA A 172 -7.15 8.26 -10.87
N PRO A 173 -5.81 8.22 -10.74
CA PRO A 173 -5.08 7.11 -10.12
C PRO A 173 -5.13 7.19 -8.59
N VAL A 174 -6.34 7.26 -8.02
CA VAL A 174 -6.60 7.53 -6.59
C VAL A 174 -7.23 6.34 -5.89
N ASN A 175 -6.57 5.83 -4.84
CA ASN A 175 -7.11 4.75 -4.01
C ASN A 175 -8.04 5.33 -2.93
N LEU A 176 -9.29 5.60 -3.31
CA LEU A 176 -10.30 6.13 -2.37
C LEU A 176 -10.71 5.13 -1.27
N ARG A 177 -10.15 3.91 -1.19
CA ARG A 177 -10.33 3.04 -0.01
C ARG A 177 -9.55 3.58 1.19
N THR A 178 -8.36 4.13 0.96
CA THR A 178 -7.50 4.75 1.98
C THR A 178 -8.12 6.06 2.48
N LEU A 179 -8.55 6.10 3.74
CA LEU A 179 -9.33 7.23 4.28
C LEU A 179 -8.61 8.60 4.21
N PRO A 180 -7.31 8.73 4.57
CA PRO A 180 -6.59 10.00 4.41
C PRO A 180 -6.54 10.48 2.95
N VAL A 181 -6.25 9.57 2.00
CA VAL A 181 -6.19 9.91 0.56
C VAL A 181 -7.56 10.37 0.05
N ARG A 182 -8.65 9.70 0.48
CA ARG A 182 -10.03 10.12 0.18
C ARG A 182 -10.32 11.52 0.75
N GLN A 183 -9.90 11.81 1.98
CA GLN A 183 -10.11 13.12 2.60
C GLN A 183 -9.39 14.23 1.81
N PHE A 184 -8.09 14.07 1.52
CA PHE A 184 -7.34 15.03 0.69
C PHE A 184 -8.00 15.24 -0.68
N PHE A 185 -8.36 14.17 -1.39
CA PHE A 185 -9.03 14.24 -2.70
C PHE A 185 -10.35 15.03 -2.65
N LEU A 186 -11.20 14.80 -1.65
CA LEU A 186 -12.47 15.50 -1.51
C LEU A 186 -12.27 16.98 -1.14
N THR A 187 -11.37 17.30 -0.22
CA THR A 187 -11.05 18.70 0.13
C THR A 187 -10.45 19.48 -1.05
N TYR A 188 -9.60 18.84 -1.87
CA TYR A 188 -9.07 19.49 -3.08
C TYR A 188 -10.16 19.77 -4.12
N LEU A 189 -11.19 18.92 -4.23
CA LEU A 189 -12.35 19.17 -5.10
C LEU A 189 -13.30 20.22 -4.53
N GLU A 190 -13.43 20.32 -3.21
CA GLU A 190 -14.21 21.34 -2.51
C GLU A 190 -13.59 22.74 -2.73
N ASP A 191 -12.28 22.88 -2.51
CA ASP A 191 -11.53 24.11 -2.83
C ASP A 191 -11.69 24.47 -4.33
N TYR A 192 -11.45 23.51 -5.22
CA TYR A 192 -11.51 23.73 -6.67
C TYR A 192 -12.89 24.19 -7.15
N THR A 193 -13.97 23.51 -6.72
CA THR A 193 -15.33 23.86 -7.16
C THR A 193 -15.92 25.07 -6.43
N SER A 194 -15.33 25.48 -5.31
CA SER A 194 -15.57 26.78 -4.68
C SER A 194 -14.82 27.93 -5.38
N GLY A 195 -13.96 27.64 -6.37
CA GLY A 195 -13.20 28.63 -7.11
C GLY A 195 -12.03 29.25 -6.34
N VAL A 196 -11.60 28.65 -5.22
CA VAL A 196 -10.44 29.11 -4.44
C VAL A 196 -9.17 28.37 -4.87
N PRO A 197 -7.96 28.96 -4.68
CA PRO A 197 -6.71 28.26 -4.98
C PRO A 197 -6.56 27.01 -4.11
N VAL A 198 -6.39 25.85 -4.75
CA VAL A 198 -6.30 24.54 -4.09
C VAL A 198 -4.92 24.40 -3.45
N ARG A 199 -4.84 24.66 -2.15
CA ARG A 199 -3.56 24.67 -1.43
C ARG A 199 -3.12 23.29 -0.96
N LEU A 200 -1.81 23.03 -0.98
CA LEU A 200 -1.20 21.80 -0.48
C LEU A 200 -1.16 21.81 1.06
N ARG A 201 -2.31 21.56 1.69
CA ARG A 201 -2.46 21.48 3.16
C ARG A 201 -1.82 20.21 3.79
N LEU A 202 -0.90 19.55 3.09
CA LEU A 202 -0.25 18.31 3.51
C LEU A 202 1.10 18.59 4.14
N GLN A 203 1.33 18.05 5.35
CA GLN A 203 2.61 18.14 6.05
C GLN A 203 3.26 16.76 6.24
N LEU A 204 4.55 16.71 5.93
CA LEU A 204 5.42 15.57 6.21
C LEU A 204 5.77 15.53 7.70
N PRO A 205 6.08 14.35 8.27
CA PRO A 205 6.68 14.27 9.61
C PRO A 205 8.03 15.01 9.62
N ILE A 206 8.35 15.69 10.73
CA ILE A 206 9.63 16.40 10.88
C ILE A 206 10.56 15.54 11.73
N ASN A 207 11.56 14.92 11.10
CA ASN A 207 12.71 14.26 11.73
C ASN A 207 12.40 13.40 12.97
N ASP A 208 11.36 12.56 12.88
CA ASP A 208 10.98 11.59 13.91
C ASP A 208 11.25 10.15 13.42
N PRO A 209 12.36 9.51 13.81
CA PRO A 209 12.65 8.12 13.46
C PRO A 209 11.57 7.13 13.95
N SER A 210 10.84 7.45 15.02
CA SER A 210 9.76 6.60 15.51
C SER A 210 8.50 6.65 14.63
N TYR A 211 8.32 7.75 13.87
CA TYR A 211 7.24 7.85 12.87
C TYR A 211 7.49 6.92 11.69
N LEU A 212 8.74 6.82 11.24
CA LEU A 212 9.15 5.95 10.12
C LEU A 212 8.82 4.48 10.40
N ILE A 213 9.06 4.02 11.64
CA ILE A 213 8.90 2.62 12.05
C ILE A 213 7.45 2.29 12.43
N ARG A 214 6.68 3.27 12.94
CA ARG A 214 5.30 3.06 13.43
C ARG A 214 4.22 3.33 12.39
N ASP A 215 4.35 4.40 11.60
CA ASP A 215 3.26 5.00 10.82
C ASP A 215 3.53 4.93 9.30
N LEU A 216 4.16 3.85 8.81
CA LEU A 216 4.54 3.66 7.40
C LEU A 216 3.35 3.85 6.44
N GLU A 217 2.19 3.28 6.75
CA GLU A 217 0.94 3.44 5.97
C GLU A 217 0.52 4.91 5.84
N ALA A 218 0.79 5.73 6.86
CA ALA A 218 0.47 7.16 6.85
C ALA A 218 1.49 7.97 6.02
N LEU A 219 2.72 7.48 5.87
CA LEU A 219 3.71 8.05 4.94
C LEU A 219 3.37 7.68 3.50
N GLU A 220 3.02 6.42 3.22
CA GLU A 220 2.52 5.98 1.91
C GLU A 220 1.27 6.78 1.49
N ALA A 221 0.29 6.93 2.38
CA ALA A 221 -0.90 7.73 2.13
C ALA A 221 -0.58 9.21 1.84
N LYS A 222 0.53 9.76 2.39
CA LYS A 222 1.00 11.12 2.05
C LYS A 222 1.66 11.17 0.68
N VAL A 223 2.49 10.18 0.31
CA VAL A 223 3.05 10.06 -1.06
C VAL A 223 1.90 9.99 -2.08
N HIS A 224 0.88 9.16 -1.82
CA HIS A 224 -0.26 9.04 -2.73
C HIS A 224 -1.07 10.34 -2.81
N ALA A 225 -1.31 11.04 -1.70
CA ALA A 225 -2.00 12.32 -1.70
C ALA A 225 -1.21 13.42 -2.47
N LEU A 226 0.12 13.39 -2.46
CA LEU A 226 0.99 14.27 -3.25
C LEU A 226 0.90 13.95 -4.75
N ASP A 227 1.00 12.68 -5.13
CA ASP A 227 0.83 12.24 -6.52
C ASP A 227 -0.58 12.58 -7.06
N VAL A 228 -1.62 12.48 -6.22
CA VAL A 228 -3.00 12.92 -6.52
C VAL A 228 -3.11 14.43 -6.69
N TYR A 229 -2.50 15.25 -5.81
CA TYR A 229 -2.49 16.72 -5.95
C TYR A 229 -1.84 17.15 -7.27
N MET A 230 -0.69 16.55 -7.63
CA MET A 230 0.00 16.83 -8.89
C MET A 230 -0.84 16.42 -10.10
N TRP A 231 -1.46 15.24 -10.08
CA TRP A 231 -2.33 14.78 -11.15
C TRP A 231 -3.56 15.68 -11.31
N LEU A 232 -4.18 16.13 -10.21
CA LEU A 232 -5.31 17.06 -10.24
C LEU A 232 -4.92 18.39 -10.89
N GLY A 233 -3.80 19.00 -10.52
CA GLY A 233 -3.33 20.24 -11.15
C GLY A 233 -3.07 20.11 -12.65
N GLN A 234 -2.49 18.99 -13.09
CA GLN A 234 -2.27 18.70 -14.52
C GLN A 234 -3.57 18.48 -15.31
N ARG A 235 -4.67 18.08 -14.67
CA ARG A 235 -5.94 17.72 -15.33
C ARG A 235 -7.05 18.75 -15.21
N LEU A 236 -7.06 19.51 -14.11
CA LEU A 236 -8.07 20.52 -13.78
C LEU A 236 -7.60 21.96 -14.04
N GLY A 237 -6.30 22.16 -14.27
CA GLY A 237 -5.70 23.44 -14.64
C GLY A 237 -4.68 23.92 -13.62
N VAL A 238 -3.41 24.05 -14.03
CA VAL A 238 -2.29 24.36 -13.13
C VAL A 238 -2.46 25.67 -12.35
N PHE A 239 -3.15 26.67 -12.92
CA PHE A 239 -3.42 27.95 -12.25
C PHE A 239 -4.30 27.82 -10.99
N SER A 240 -5.10 26.77 -10.87
CA SER A 240 -5.89 26.48 -9.66
C SER A 240 -5.08 25.78 -8.57
N PHE A 241 -3.88 25.27 -8.88
CA PHE A 241 -3.03 24.47 -7.99
C PHE A 241 -1.66 25.15 -7.85
N PRO A 242 -1.55 26.24 -7.06
CA PRO A 242 -0.34 27.06 -7.00
C PRO A 242 0.88 26.34 -6.40
N ASP A 243 0.68 25.26 -5.64
CA ASP A 243 1.74 24.63 -4.84
C ASP A 243 2.33 23.38 -5.51
N LEU A 244 2.22 23.27 -6.84
CA LEU A 244 2.67 22.08 -7.61
C LEU A 244 4.17 21.78 -7.49
N GLU A 245 5.01 22.81 -7.42
CA GLU A 245 6.46 22.66 -7.22
C GLU A 245 6.80 22.23 -5.78
N GLU A 246 6.05 22.73 -4.80
CA GLU A 246 6.12 22.27 -3.41
C GLU A 246 5.69 20.80 -3.30
N ALA A 247 4.62 20.41 -4.01
CA ALA A 247 4.13 19.03 -4.05
C ALA A 247 5.17 18.08 -4.63
N ALA A 248 5.79 18.43 -5.77
CA ALA A 248 6.86 17.64 -6.37
C ALA A 248 8.06 17.49 -5.42
N THR A 249 8.47 18.58 -4.76
CA THR A 249 9.57 18.58 -3.78
C THR A 249 9.23 17.70 -2.57
N LYS A 250 8.07 17.90 -1.95
CA LYS A 250 7.59 17.07 -0.82
C LYS A 250 7.43 15.60 -1.20
N ARG A 251 7.08 15.28 -2.45
CA ARG A 251 7.00 13.90 -2.93
C ARG A 251 8.39 13.24 -2.96
N ILE A 252 9.42 13.94 -3.44
CA ILE A 252 10.80 13.44 -3.42
C ILE A 252 11.25 13.17 -1.98
N THR A 253 11.06 14.13 -1.06
CA THR A 253 11.39 13.95 0.35
C THR A 253 10.62 12.78 0.99
N ALA A 254 9.30 12.68 0.77
CA ALA A 254 8.49 11.61 1.34
C ALA A 254 8.89 10.22 0.82
N ALA A 255 9.34 10.11 -0.44
CA ALA A 255 9.87 8.87 -0.99
C ALA A 255 11.23 8.49 -0.38
N GLN A 256 12.13 9.46 -0.14
CA GLN A 256 13.39 9.22 0.56
C GLN A 256 13.15 8.72 2.00
N MET A 257 12.23 9.36 2.73
CA MET A 257 11.83 8.93 4.07
C MET A 257 11.21 7.52 4.09
N LEU A 258 10.52 7.12 3.01
CA LEU A 258 9.94 5.78 2.88
C LEU A 258 11.03 4.72 2.66
N GLU A 259 12.04 5.01 1.83
CA GLU A 259 13.21 4.14 1.60
C GLU A 259 14.03 3.96 2.89
N GLU A 260 14.27 5.05 3.62
CA GLU A 260 14.91 5.04 4.95
C GLU A 260 14.11 4.20 5.97
N ALA A 261 12.79 4.38 6.01
CA ALA A 261 11.90 3.60 6.88
C ALA A 261 11.96 2.09 6.58
N LEU A 262 11.83 1.71 5.31
CA LEU A 262 11.89 0.31 4.86
C LEU A 262 13.25 -0.33 5.17
N THR A 263 14.33 0.44 5.04
CA THR A 263 15.69 0.01 5.40
C THR A 263 15.78 -0.30 6.90
N VAL A 264 15.38 0.62 7.78
CA VAL A 264 15.45 0.44 9.25
C VAL A 264 14.48 -0.64 9.74
N MET A 265 13.28 -0.73 9.16
CA MET A 265 12.31 -1.78 9.49
C MET A 265 12.86 -3.19 9.22
N SER A 266 13.80 -3.36 8.28
CA SER A 266 14.39 -4.68 8.01
C SER A 266 15.21 -5.25 9.18
N ASP A 267 15.77 -4.38 10.03
CA ASP A 267 16.59 -4.76 11.20
C ASP A 267 15.78 -4.85 12.50
N GLU A 268 14.97 -3.82 12.85
CA GLU A 268 14.20 -3.84 14.10
C GLU A 268 13.09 -4.90 14.08
N THR A 269 12.36 -4.99 12.96
CA THR A 269 11.26 -5.95 12.82
C THR A 269 11.79 -7.36 13.01
N LYS A 270 12.99 -7.67 12.51
CA LYS A 270 13.63 -8.98 12.63
C LYS A 270 13.66 -9.49 14.07
N THR A 271 14.14 -8.70 15.03
CA THR A 271 14.26 -9.14 16.43
C THR A 271 12.90 -9.42 17.11
N THR A 272 11.82 -8.82 16.60
CA THR A 272 10.45 -8.98 17.10
C THR A 272 9.72 -10.10 16.35
N TRP A 273 9.96 -10.20 15.04
CA TRP A 273 9.58 -11.28 14.12
C TRP A 273 10.20 -12.61 14.57
N GLU A 274 11.42 -12.63 15.13
CA GLU A 274 12.10 -13.78 15.75
C GLU A 274 11.40 -14.24 17.04
N ARG A 275 11.20 -13.33 18.02
CA ARG A 275 10.49 -13.63 19.28
C ARG A 275 9.07 -14.14 19.05
N ASN A 276 8.34 -13.51 18.12
CA ASN A 276 6.98 -13.92 17.77
C ASN A 276 6.95 -15.27 17.04
N LEU A 277 7.93 -15.57 16.18
CA LEU A 277 8.00 -16.87 15.52
C LEU A 277 8.33 -18.00 16.50
N ALA A 278 9.24 -17.77 17.46
CA ALA A 278 9.53 -18.74 18.52
C ALA A 278 8.25 -19.08 19.32
N ALA A 279 7.52 -18.06 19.80
CA ALA A 279 6.27 -18.25 20.52
C ALA A 279 5.16 -18.91 19.66
N LYS A 280 5.14 -18.67 18.34
CA LYS A 280 4.17 -19.29 17.42
C LYS A 280 4.51 -20.77 17.15
N LYS A 281 5.80 -21.09 16.93
CA LYS A 281 6.30 -22.47 16.78
C LYS A 281 6.08 -23.27 18.07
N GLU A 282 6.30 -22.69 19.24
CA GLU A 282 6.01 -23.30 20.54
C GLU A 282 4.51 -23.60 20.74
N ARG A 283 3.62 -22.64 20.39
CA ARG A 283 2.16 -22.86 20.44
C ARG A 283 1.71 -24.01 19.54
N TYR A 284 2.14 -24.05 18.28
CA TYR A 284 1.79 -25.15 17.36
C TYR A 284 2.40 -26.50 17.78
N ALA A 285 3.60 -26.50 18.37
CA ALA A 285 4.19 -27.70 18.95
C ALA A 285 3.36 -28.22 20.14
N ALA A 286 2.94 -27.34 21.05
CA ALA A 286 2.10 -27.68 22.19
C ALA A 286 0.69 -28.16 21.78
N GLU A 287 0.07 -27.51 20.80
CA GLU A 287 -1.23 -27.89 20.23
C GLU A 287 -1.15 -29.23 19.49
N GLY A 288 -0.12 -29.42 18.65
CA GLY A 288 0.15 -30.69 17.97
C GLY A 288 0.53 -31.83 18.92
N ALA A 289 1.13 -31.54 20.07
CA ALA A 289 1.38 -32.50 21.14
C ALA A 289 0.08 -32.88 21.87
N ARG A 290 -0.77 -31.91 22.22
CA ARG A 290 -2.11 -32.16 22.80
C ARG A 290 -2.99 -33.00 21.87
N LYS A 291 -2.98 -32.70 20.57
CA LYS A 291 -3.75 -33.44 19.55
C LYS A 291 -3.25 -34.88 19.39
N ARG A 292 -1.92 -35.09 19.37
CA ARG A 292 -1.32 -36.45 19.40
C ARG A 292 -1.62 -37.21 20.70
N ALA A 293 -1.55 -36.56 21.86
CA ALA A 293 -1.89 -37.17 23.14
C ALA A 293 -3.37 -37.61 23.20
N ARG A 294 -4.30 -36.81 22.65
CA ARG A 294 -5.72 -37.18 22.52
C ARG A 294 -5.95 -38.37 21.59
N LEU A 295 -5.28 -38.42 20.44
CA LEU A 295 -5.38 -39.57 19.52
C LEU A 295 -4.89 -40.85 20.20
N LEU A 296 -3.71 -40.82 20.83
CA LEU A 296 -3.14 -41.95 21.57
C LEU A 296 -3.99 -42.37 22.78
N ALA A 297 -4.71 -41.45 23.42
CA ALA A 297 -5.66 -41.76 24.50
C ALA A 297 -6.95 -42.41 23.96
N ALA A 298 -7.48 -41.91 22.84
CA ALA A 298 -8.63 -42.51 22.17
C ALA A 298 -8.33 -43.94 21.66
N GLU A 299 -7.12 -44.18 21.13
CA GLU A 299 -6.63 -45.51 20.74
C GLU A 299 -6.50 -46.48 21.94
N ARG A 300 -6.29 -45.97 23.15
CA ARG A 300 -6.33 -46.75 24.41
C ARG A 300 -7.73 -46.85 25.05
N GLY A 301 -8.75 -46.21 24.48
CA GLY A 301 -10.09 -46.15 25.07
C GLY A 301 -10.22 -45.25 26.31
N GLU A 302 -9.26 -44.36 26.55
CA GLU A 302 -9.21 -43.49 27.73
C GLU A 302 -10.11 -42.25 27.53
N THR A 303 -11.23 -42.17 28.26
CA THR A 303 -12.13 -41.01 28.22
C THR A 303 -11.54 -39.82 28.97
N LEU A 304 -10.95 -38.87 28.24
CA LEU A 304 -10.48 -37.59 28.79
C LEU A 304 -11.64 -36.62 29.09
N PRO A 305 -11.52 -35.76 30.11
CA PRO A 305 -12.54 -34.77 30.45
C PRO A 305 -12.69 -33.68 29.35
N PRO A 306 -13.87 -33.04 29.26
CA PRO A 306 -14.11 -31.95 28.31
C PRO A 306 -13.27 -30.70 28.61
N GLU A 307 -13.21 -29.80 27.64
CA GLU A 307 -12.45 -28.55 27.76
C GLU A 307 -13.15 -27.49 28.64
N ASP A 308 -12.37 -26.49 29.05
CA ASP A 308 -12.75 -25.29 29.81
C ASP A 308 -13.28 -25.44 31.24
N ALA A 309 -12.31 -25.54 32.17
CA ALA A 309 -12.47 -25.11 33.57
C ALA A 309 -11.45 -24.02 34.00
N ALA A 310 -10.59 -23.55 33.10
CA ALA A 310 -9.41 -22.72 33.44
C ALA A 310 -9.23 -21.42 32.61
N ALA A 311 -10.09 -21.15 31.62
CA ALA A 311 -9.99 -19.97 30.74
C ALA A 311 -10.92 -18.79 31.17
N ALA A 312 -11.75 -18.97 32.20
CA ALA A 312 -12.87 -18.07 32.52
C ALA A 312 -12.50 -16.80 33.31
N THR A 313 -11.22 -16.50 33.54
CA THR A 313 -10.78 -15.39 34.43
C THR A 313 -9.76 -14.43 33.79
N ALA A 314 -9.93 -14.11 32.50
CA ALA A 314 -9.15 -13.06 31.81
C ALA A 314 -9.93 -12.27 30.75
N ALA A 315 -11.27 -12.33 30.72
CA ALA A 315 -12.11 -11.66 29.73
C ALA A 315 -12.62 -10.29 30.24
N SER A 316 -11.77 -9.25 30.22
CA SER A 316 -12.25 -7.87 30.32
C SER A 316 -12.82 -7.41 28.98
N THR A 317 -13.98 -6.75 29.00
CA THR A 317 -14.73 -6.36 27.81
C THR A 317 -14.04 -5.26 26.99
N PRO A 318 -14.13 -5.28 25.63
CA PRO A 318 -13.56 -4.22 24.77
C PRO A 318 -14.10 -2.79 25.01
N SER A 319 -15.14 -2.63 25.82
CA SER A 319 -15.76 -1.35 26.17
C SER A 319 -14.88 -0.48 27.07
N ASP A 320 -14.12 -1.09 27.98
CA ASP A 320 -13.46 -0.36 29.08
C ASP A 320 -12.11 0.25 28.67
N ALA A 321 -11.43 -0.34 27.69
CA ALA A 321 -10.22 0.22 27.10
C ALA A 321 -10.47 1.60 26.46
N LEU A 322 -11.62 1.76 25.78
CA LEU A 322 -11.98 3.02 25.12
C LEU A 322 -12.27 4.14 26.12
N ARG A 323 -12.89 3.83 27.27
CA ARG A 323 -13.08 4.77 28.38
C ARG A 323 -11.75 5.18 29.02
N SER A 324 -10.81 4.26 29.16
CA SER A 324 -9.45 4.53 29.69
C SER A 324 -8.68 5.52 28.82
N MET A 325 -8.76 5.41 27.49
CA MET A 325 -8.09 6.35 26.57
C MET A 325 -8.70 7.76 26.62
N ILE A 326 -10.03 7.88 26.60
CA ILE A 326 -10.71 9.19 26.64
C ILE A 326 -10.49 9.89 27.99
N GLY A 327 -10.48 9.14 29.10
CA GLY A 327 -10.27 9.69 30.45
C GLY A 327 -8.87 10.25 30.73
N ARG A 328 -7.87 9.96 29.88
CA ARG A 328 -6.50 10.50 30.03
C ARG A 328 -6.25 11.82 29.30
N ALA A 329 -7.16 12.25 28.43
CA ALA A 329 -7.01 13.49 27.65
C ALA A 329 -7.40 14.78 28.41
N THR A 330 -8.03 14.67 29.59
CA THR A 330 -8.71 15.79 30.28
C THR A 330 -8.16 16.15 31.67
N LEU A 331 -7.02 15.57 32.08
CA LEU A 331 -6.39 15.83 33.39
C LEU A 331 -4.91 16.20 33.25
N SER A 332 -4.63 17.37 32.67
CA SER A 332 -3.28 17.93 32.56
C SER A 332 -3.25 19.48 32.57
N SER A 333 -4.10 20.14 33.36
CA SER A 333 -4.18 21.61 33.34
C SER A 333 -4.68 22.29 34.64
N SER A 334 -4.12 21.94 35.80
CA SER A 334 -4.27 22.79 37.01
C SER A 334 -3.29 22.46 38.15
N SER A 335 -2.18 23.20 38.26
CA SER A 335 -1.77 23.92 39.50
C SER A 335 -0.37 24.52 39.42
N SER A 336 -0.27 25.82 39.17
CA SER A 336 0.90 26.64 39.55
C SER A 336 0.43 28.06 39.86
N SER A 337 0.15 28.34 41.13
CA SER A 337 -0.50 29.57 41.58
C SER A 337 0.49 30.56 42.20
N SER A 338 0.65 31.73 41.60
CA SER A 338 1.30 32.88 42.26
C SER A 338 0.70 34.23 41.82
N SER A 339 -0.25 34.71 42.62
CA SER A 339 -0.40 36.12 43.05
C SER A 339 -0.19 37.26 42.02
N GLY A 340 -1.28 37.92 41.61
CA GLY A 340 -1.26 39.19 40.87
C GLY A 340 -2.59 39.94 40.94
N SER A 341 -2.87 40.61 42.07
CA SER A 341 -4.13 41.33 42.28
C SER A 341 -4.07 42.79 41.82
N ARG A 342 -5.09 43.24 41.06
CA ARG A 342 -5.73 44.58 41.18
C ARG A 342 -6.99 44.72 40.33
N ASN A 343 -7.81 45.70 40.69
CA ASN A 343 -9.13 45.98 40.11
C ASN A 343 -9.07 46.98 38.95
N ASN A 344 -10.05 46.88 38.04
CA ASN A 344 -10.90 47.92 37.44
C ASN A 344 -11.44 47.39 36.09
N SER A 345 -12.75 47.37 35.83
CA SER A 345 -13.71 48.46 35.64
C SER A 345 -13.60 49.14 34.28
N ASP A 346 -14.76 49.56 33.78
CA ASP A 346 -14.99 50.34 32.55
C ASP A 346 -14.74 49.57 31.23
N ALA A 347 -15.56 49.56 30.17
CA ALA A 347 -16.89 50.07 29.78
C ALA A 347 -16.80 50.81 28.42
N MET A 348 -17.67 50.39 27.49
CA MET A 348 -18.19 51.13 26.32
C MET A 348 -17.26 51.98 25.41
N ALA A 349 -17.28 51.57 24.12
CA ALA A 349 -17.39 52.43 22.93
C ALA A 349 -16.28 53.42 22.51
N ALA A 350 -15.67 53.15 21.34
CA ALA A 350 -15.41 54.11 20.25
C ALA A 350 -15.05 53.31 18.97
N VAL A 351 -15.83 53.35 17.88
CA VAL A 351 -15.79 54.33 16.76
C VAL A 351 -14.57 54.22 15.83
N SER A 352 -14.81 53.54 14.70
CA SER A 352 -14.49 53.91 13.30
C SER A 352 -13.09 54.40 12.85
N SER A 353 -12.66 53.83 11.70
CA SER A 353 -11.89 54.47 10.63
C SER A 353 -10.46 54.95 10.90
N LEU A 354 -9.48 54.36 10.19
CA LEU A 354 -8.62 55.09 9.23
C LEU A 354 -7.75 54.14 8.38
N ALA A 355 -7.43 54.60 7.16
CA ALA A 355 -6.52 54.02 6.15
C ALA A 355 -6.90 52.63 5.60
#